data_AF-A0A973A0F0-F1
#
_entry.id   AF-A0A973A0F0-F1
#
_cell.length_a   1.000
_cell.length_b   1.000
_cell.length_c   1.000
_cell.angle_alpha   90.00
_cell.angle_beta   90.00
_cell.angle_gamma   90.00
#
_symmetry.space_group_name_H-M   'P 1'
#
loop_
_entity.id
_entity.type
_entity.pdbx_description
1 polymer ?
#
loop_
_entity_poly.entity_id
_entity_poly.type
_entity_poly.pdbx_seq_one_letter_code
_entity_poly.pdbx_strand_id
1 'polypeptide(L)'
;MAKKEKDITLIVSEALEKPTAQAQIVYLDGVCGDDASLRKEVESLLQVEQRLGDFLETTVDDLDITLDSLSVMEGPGTVIGRYHLLERIGEGGMAVVYMARQEEPIRRNIAFKIIKLGMDTRQVITRFEAERQALALMDHPNIARVLDAGSTDTGRPYFVMELVNGVPITRYCDKNKLNTRERLNLFVNVCHAVQHAHQKGIIHRDLKPSNILVTFHESDPEPKVIDFGIAKA
;
A
#
# COMPACT_ATOMS: atom_id res chain seq x y z
N MET A 1 -23.05 -35.11 31.84
CA MET A 1 -22.75 -35.63 30.49
C MET A 1 -22.10 -34.50 29.70
N ALA A 2 -20.82 -34.63 29.36
CA ALA A 2 -20.06 -33.56 28.69
C ALA A 2 -20.44 -33.50 27.21
N LYS A 3 -20.89 -32.33 26.73
CA LYS A 3 -21.06 -32.02 25.31
C LYS A 3 -19.65 -32.06 24.68
N LYS A 4 -19.37 -33.02 23.80
CA LYS A 4 -18.18 -32.98 22.94
C LYS A 4 -18.27 -31.70 22.11
N GLU A 5 -17.32 -30.80 22.28
CA GLU A 5 -17.13 -29.64 21.43
C GLU A 5 -16.83 -30.17 20.01
N LYS A 6 -17.65 -29.80 19.03
CA LYS A 6 -17.49 -30.22 17.64
C LYS A 6 -16.43 -29.32 17.00
N ASP A 7 -15.34 -29.90 16.52
CA ASP A 7 -14.26 -29.15 15.87
C ASP A 7 -14.72 -28.64 14.50
N ILE A 8 -14.98 -27.34 14.42
CA ILE A 8 -15.48 -26.65 13.22
C ILE A 8 -14.54 -26.86 12.03
N THR A 9 -13.23 -26.88 12.27
CA THR A 9 -12.21 -27.00 11.22
C THR A 9 -12.31 -28.35 10.51
N LEU A 10 -12.50 -29.42 11.29
CA LEU A 10 -12.64 -30.78 10.76
C LEU A 10 -13.93 -30.92 9.94
N ILE A 11 -15.02 -30.30 10.39
CA ILE A 11 -16.32 -30.32 9.70
C ILE A 11 -16.23 -29.62 8.35
N VAL A 12 -15.55 -28.47 8.28
CA VAL A 12 -15.35 -27.73 7.03
C VAL A 12 -14.53 -28.57 6.04
N SER A 13 -13.42 -29.15 6.48
CA SER A 13 -12.56 -30.00 5.63
C SER A 13 -13.34 -31.19 5.04
N GLU A 14 -14.07 -31.94 5.87
CA GLU A 14 -14.84 -33.11 5.43
C GLU A 14 -16.05 -32.73 4.54
N ALA A 15 -16.59 -31.52 4.71
CA ALA A 15 -17.65 -30.98 3.86
C ALA A 15 -17.13 -30.62 2.46
N LEU A 16 -15.89 -30.13 2.34
CA LEU A 16 -15.25 -29.80 1.06
C LEU A 16 -14.89 -31.05 0.24
N GLU A 17 -14.60 -32.16 0.91
CA GLU A 17 -14.35 -33.45 0.25
C GLU A 17 -15.63 -34.10 -0.33
N LYS A 18 -16.82 -33.52 -0.11
CA LYS A 18 -18.06 -34.08 -0.66
C LYS A 18 -18.15 -33.83 -2.17
N PRO A 19 -18.42 -34.88 -2.97
CA PRO A 19 -18.34 -34.79 -4.43
C PRO A 19 -19.47 -33.99 -5.09
N THR A 20 -20.53 -33.64 -4.34
CA THR A 20 -21.67 -32.86 -4.84
C THR A 20 -22.21 -31.94 -3.76
N ALA A 21 -22.82 -30.82 -4.16
CA ALA A 21 -23.51 -29.90 -3.25
C ALA A 21 -24.60 -30.61 -2.41
N GLN A 22 -25.31 -31.57 -3.01
CA GLN A 22 -26.33 -32.34 -2.30
C GLN A 22 -25.71 -33.23 -1.20
N ALA A 23 -24.56 -33.87 -1.48
CA ALA A 23 -23.84 -34.67 -0.48
C ALA A 23 -23.26 -33.80 0.65
N GLN A 24 -22.85 -32.57 0.33
CA GLN A 24 -22.40 -31.58 1.30
C GLN A 24 -23.53 -31.14 2.23
N ILE A 25 -24.71 -30.83 1.70
CA ILE A 25 -25.89 -30.45 2.49
C ILE A 25 -26.28 -31.58 3.44
N VAL A 26 -26.39 -32.82 2.95
CA VAL A 26 -26.73 -33.99 3.77
C VAL A 26 -25.71 -34.24 4.88
N TYR A 27 -24.42 -34.06 4.59
CA TYR A 27 -23.36 -34.17 5.59
C TYR A 27 -23.49 -33.09 6.68
N LEU A 28 -23.70 -31.83 6.29
CA LEU A 28 -23.82 -30.72 7.23
C LEU A 28 -25.09 -30.83 8.08
N ASP A 29 -26.21 -31.28 7.52
CA ASP A 29 -27.44 -31.50 8.29
C ASP A 29 -27.24 -32.62 9.33
N GLY A 30 -26.48 -33.68 8.99
CA GLY A 30 -26.14 -34.76 9.92
C GLY A 30 -25.17 -34.34 11.02
N VAL A 31 -24.12 -33.58 10.67
CA VAL A 31 -23.05 -33.20 11.62
C VAL A 31 -23.44 -31.99 12.46
N CYS A 32 -24.17 -31.02 11.92
CA CYS A 32 -24.68 -29.89 12.69
C CYS A 32 -25.92 -30.28 13.52
N GLY A 33 -26.78 -31.17 13.02
CA GLY A 33 -28.04 -31.54 13.68
C GLY A 33 -28.92 -30.30 13.90
N ASP A 34 -29.52 -30.18 15.08
CA ASP A 34 -30.36 -29.02 15.45
C ASP A 34 -29.55 -27.76 15.85
N ASP A 35 -28.21 -27.79 15.76
CA ASP A 35 -27.36 -26.66 16.13
C ASP A 35 -27.25 -25.64 14.99
N ALA A 36 -28.24 -24.75 14.93
CA ALA A 36 -28.33 -23.71 13.91
C ALA A 36 -27.17 -22.70 13.96
N SER A 37 -26.55 -22.49 15.12
CA SER A 37 -25.40 -21.57 15.26
C SER A 37 -24.16 -22.18 14.60
N LEU A 38 -23.88 -23.44 14.89
CA LEU A 38 -22.79 -24.19 14.27
C LEU A 38 -22.99 -24.32 12.76
N ARG A 39 -24.22 -24.58 12.29
CA ARG A 39 -24.55 -24.64 10.86
C ARG A 39 -24.18 -23.36 10.14
N LYS A 40 -24.59 -22.22 10.70
CA LYS A 40 -24.34 -20.89 10.12
C LYS A 40 -22.85 -20.56 10.08
N GLU A 41 -22.10 -20.94 11.11
CA GLU A 41 -20.65 -20.70 11.18
C GLU A 41 -19.87 -21.53 10.15
N VAL A 42 -20.21 -22.82 10.03
CA VAL A 42 -19.60 -23.71 9.01
C VAL A 42 -19.95 -23.25 7.59
N GLU A 43 -21.19 -22.85 7.32
CA GLU A 43 -21.59 -22.30 6.02
C GLU A 43 -20.86 -21.00 5.67
N SER A 44 -20.63 -20.12 6.65
CA SER A 44 -19.85 -18.90 6.43
C SER A 44 -18.42 -19.21 6.03
N LEU A 45 -17.80 -20.23 6.61
CA LEU A 45 -16.43 -20.64 6.29
C LEU A 45 -16.36 -21.31 4.90
N LEU A 46 -17.31 -22.19 4.57
CA LEU A 46 -17.39 -22.83 3.26
C LEU A 46 -17.58 -21.81 2.12
N GLN A 47 -18.36 -20.74 2.35
CA GLN A 47 -18.52 -19.66 1.36
C GLN A 47 -17.22 -18.87 1.13
N VAL A 48 -16.39 -18.69 2.16
CA VAL A 48 -15.08 -18.03 2.03
C VAL A 48 -14.13 -18.90 1.20
N GLU A 49 -14.15 -20.21 1.43
CA GLU A 49 -13.24 -21.15 0.76
C GLU A 49 -13.65 -21.44 -0.69
N GLN A 50 -14.95 -21.53 -1.00
CA GLN A 50 -15.42 -21.59 -2.39
C GLN A 50 -15.04 -20.35 -3.19
N ARG A 51 -15.13 -19.16 -2.58
CA ARG A 51 -14.66 -17.91 -3.21
C ARG A 51 -13.15 -17.89 -3.45
N LEU A 52 -12.37 -18.57 -2.60
CA LEU A 52 -10.92 -18.74 -2.76
C LEU A 52 -10.58 -19.82 -3.82
N GLY A 53 -11.41 -20.87 -3.93
CA GLY A 53 -11.26 -21.93 -4.92
C GLY A 53 -11.57 -21.45 -6.35
N ASP A 54 -12.69 -20.76 -6.55
CA ASP A 54 -13.07 -20.16 -7.83
C ASP A 54 -12.01 -19.12 -8.30
N PHE A 55 -11.35 -18.47 -7.34
CA PHE A 55 -10.24 -17.54 -7.59
C PHE A 55 -8.96 -18.23 -8.10
N LEU A 56 -8.71 -19.49 -7.72
CA LEU A 56 -7.50 -20.25 -8.12
C LEU A 56 -7.65 -20.94 -9.48
N GLU A 57 -8.88 -21.19 -9.95
CA GLU A 57 -9.13 -21.81 -11.26
C GLU A 57 -9.17 -20.80 -12.42
N THR A 58 -9.14 -19.49 -12.15
CA THR A 58 -9.15 -18.46 -13.19
C THR A 58 -7.73 -18.25 -13.74
N THR A 59 -7.53 -18.48 -15.04
CA THR A 59 -6.22 -18.37 -15.70
C THR A 59 -5.65 -16.96 -15.65
N VAL A 60 -4.32 -16.88 -15.59
CA VAL A 60 -3.47 -15.70 -15.32
C VAL A 60 -3.74 -14.47 -16.22
N ASP A 61 -4.40 -14.65 -17.39
CA ASP A 61 -4.74 -13.54 -18.31
C ASP A 61 -6.04 -12.79 -17.94
N ASP A 62 -6.98 -13.38 -17.20
CA ASP A 62 -8.22 -12.71 -16.74
C ASP A 62 -8.06 -12.04 -15.36
N LEU A 63 -6.95 -12.30 -14.67
CA LEU A 63 -6.65 -11.80 -13.32
C LEU A 63 -6.23 -10.32 -13.29
N ASP A 64 -5.87 -9.72 -14.42
CA ASP A 64 -5.48 -8.31 -14.48
C ASP A 64 -6.70 -7.35 -14.36
N ILE A 65 -7.93 -7.87 -14.53
CA ILE A 65 -9.17 -7.07 -14.51
C ILE A 65 -9.96 -7.25 -13.20
N THR A 66 -9.77 -8.35 -12.45
CA THR A 66 -10.65 -8.70 -11.31
C THR A 66 -10.04 -8.49 -9.92
N LEU A 67 -8.71 -8.43 -9.78
CA LEU A 67 -8.06 -8.08 -8.50
C LEU A 67 -8.22 -6.59 -8.14
N ASP A 68 -8.43 -5.71 -9.12
CA ASP A 68 -8.75 -4.30 -8.87
C ASP A 68 -10.19 -4.14 -8.30
N SER A 69 -11.07 -5.10 -8.61
CA SER A 69 -12.49 -5.07 -8.23
C SER A 69 -12.76 -5.56 -6.79
N LEU A 70 -11.83 -6.30 -6.18
CA LEU A 70 -11.93 -6.78 -4.79
C LEU A 70 -11.01 -6.03 -3.81
N SER A 71 -10.17 -5.09 -4.27
CA SER A 71 -9.04 -4.58 -3.48
C SER A 71 -9.03 -3.07 -3.17
N VAL A 72 -10.08 -2.32 -3.51
CA VAL A 72 -10.23 -0.92 -3.09
C VAL A 72 -11.14 -0.83 -1.84
N MET A 73 -10.59 -1.13 -0.65
CA MET A 73 -11.25 -0.68 0.60
C MET A 73 -10.87 0.76 0.96
N GLU A 74 -9.63 1.18 0.65
CA GLU A 74 -9.16 2.54 0.95
C GLU A 74 -9.17 3.42 -0.30
N GLY A 75 -9.95 4.50 -0.25
CA GLY A 75 -10.08 5.49 -1.32
C GLY A 75 -10.41 6.88 -0.77
N PRO A 76 -10.69 7.86 -1.66
CA PRO A 76 -11.18 9.17 -1.26
C PRO A 76 -12.34 9.07 -0.26
N GLY A 77 -12.24 9.75 0.88
CA GLY A 77 -13.22 9.72 1.97
C GLY A 77 -12.92 8.69 3.07
N THR A 78 -12.03 7.72 2.84
CA THR A 78 -11.59 6.80 3.90
C THR A 78 -10.79 7.56 4.96
N VAL A 79 -11.00 7.20 6.23
CA VAL A 79 -10.23 7.71 7.38
C VAL A 79 -9.38 6.59 7.94
N ILE A 80 -8.08 6.82 8.04
CA ILE A 80 -7.11 5.87 8.60
C ILE A 80 -6.46 6.56 9.80
N GLY A 81 -6.84 6.17 11.02
CA GLY A 81 -6.43 6.86 12.24
C GLY A 81 -6.78 8.35 12.19
N ARG A 82 -5.77 9.21 12.06
CA ARG A 82 -5.89 10.68 12.00
C ARG A 82 -5.81 11.28 10.59
N TYR A 83 -5.81 10.44 9.56
CA TYR A 83 -5.59 10.82 8.17
C TYR A 83 -6.86 10.60 7.35
N HIS A 84 -7.37 11.68 6.76
CA HIS A 84 -8.53 11.64 5.86
C HIS A 84 -8.03 11.64 4.42
N LEU A 85 -8.23 10.54 3.68
CA LEU A 85 -7.84 10.45 2.29
C LEU A 85 -8.73 11.37 1.45
N LEU A 86 -8.14 12.25 0.64
CA LEU A 86 -8.87 13.25 -0.14
C LEU A 86 -8.96 12.86 -1.61
N GLU A 87 -7.82 12.70 -2.29
CA GLU A 87 -7.78 12.35 -3.70
C GLU A 87 -6.53 11.51 -4.01
N ARG A 88 -6.60 10.69 -5.04
CA ARG A 88 -5.45 9.92 -5.52
C ARG A 88 -4.55 10.82 -6.35
N ILE A 89 -3.29 10.97 -5.95
CA ILE A 89 -2.29 11.83 -6.62
C ILE A 89 -1.21 11.03 -7.36
N GLY A 90 -1.14 9.73 -7.14
CA GLY A 90 -0.22 8.85 -7.84
C GLY A 90 -0.57 7.39 -7.66
N GLU A 91 -0.21 6.57 -8.63
CA GLU A 91 -0.35 5.13 -8.56
C GLU A 91 0.76 4.46 -9.35
N GLY A 92 1.35 3.43 -8.75
CA GLY A 92 2.28 2.54 -9.41
C GLY A 92 1.95 1.08 -9.08
N GLY A 93 2.70 0.15 -9.67
CA GLY A 93 2.45 -1.28 -9.48
C GLY A 93 2.58 -1.79 -8.04
N MET A 94 3.19 -1.03 -7.14
CA MET A 94 3.45 -1.45 -5.75
C MET A 94 2.74 -0.59 -4.70
N ALA A 95 2.20 0.56 -5.08
CA ALA A 95 1.63 1.50 -4.13
C ALA A 95 0.63 2.45 -4.77
N VAL A 96 -0.30 2.93 -3.95
CA VAL A 96 -1.20 4.04 -4.29
C VAL A 96 -0.87 5.21 -3.38
N VAL A 97 -0.78 6.40 -3.94
CA VAL A 97 -0.49 7.64 -3.22
C VAL A 97 -1.72 8.55 -3.25
N TYR A 98 -2.17 8.92 -2.06
CA TYR A 98 -3.27 9.86 -1.87
C TYR A 98 -2.74 11.19 -1.31
N MET A 99 -3.32 12.31 -1.74
CA MET A 99 -3.33 13.49 -0.88
C MET A 99 -4.29 13.20 0.26
N ALA A 100 -3.85 13.43 1.49
CA ALA A 100 -4.69 13.26 2.66
C ALA A 100 -4.55 14.46 3.60
N ARG A 101 -5.55 14.68 4.44
CA ARG A 101 -5.51 15.68 5.52
C ARG A 101 -5.23 14.99 6.84
N GLN A 102 -4.16 15.41 7.50
CA GLN A 102 -3.96 15.12 8.91
C GLN A 102 -4.73 16.18 9.72
N GLU A 103 -5.62 15.78 10.64
CA GLU A 103 -6.40 16.73 11.46
C GLU A 103 -5.78 16.99 12.83
N GLU A 104 -5.07 16.02 13.40
CA GLU A 104 -4.44 16.10 14.73
C GLU A 104 -3.03 15.48 14.75
N PRO A 105 -2.13 15.92 15.66
CA PRO A 105 -2.25 17.11 16.50
C PRO A 105 -2.05 18.42 15.70
N ILE A 106 -1.55 18.32 14.46
CA ILE A 106 -1.29 19.45 13.58
C ILE A 106 -2.06 19.24 12.29
N ARG A 107 -2.85 20.27 11.90
CA ARG A 107 -3.59 20.28 10.65
C ARG A 107 -2.67 20.55 9.47
N ARG A 108 -2.58 19.61 8.53
CA ARG A 108 -1.79 19.77 7.29
C ARG A 108 -2.24 18.77 6.21
N ASN A 109 -1.98 19.11 4.96
CA ASN A 109 -2.05 18.15 3.87
C ASN A 109 -0.74 17.36 3.79
N ILE A 110 -0.85 16.07 3.53
CA ILE A 110 0.26 15.12 3.44
C ILE A 110 0.09 14.22 2.21
N ALA A 111 1.17 13.59 1.78
CA ALA A 111 1.13 12.48 0.83
C ALA A 111 1.05 11.17 1.63
N PHE A 112 0.02 10.36 1.38
CA PHE A 112 -0.26 9.09 2.06
C PHE A 112 -0.06 7.94 1.07
N LYS A 113 1.02 7.18 1.22
CA LYS A 113 1.40 6.09 0.31
C LYS A 113 1.06 4.76 0.93
N ILE A 114 0.06 4.07 0.37
CA ILE A 114 -0.38 2.73 0.78
C ILE A 114 0.34 1.71 -0.09
N ILE A 115 1.00 0.73 0.53
CA ILE A 115 1.66 -0.36 -0.17
C ILE A 115 0.64 -1.44 -0.53
N LYS A 116 0.56 -1.80 -1.82
CA LYS A 116 -0.30 -2.88 -2.30
C LYS A 116 0.28 -4.21 -1.81
N LEU A 117 -0.48 -4.95 -1.00
CA LEU A 117 -0.10 -6.30 -0.58
C LEU A 117 -0.30 -7.27 -1.76
N GLY A 118 0.77 -7.95 -2.16
CA GLY A 118 0.73 -9.07 -3.12
C GLY A 118 1.03 -10.41 -2.45
N MET A 119 1.36 -11.43 -3.25
CA MET A 119 1.61 -12.81 -2.76
C MET A 119 2.75 -12.92 -1.71
N ASP A 120 3.67 -11.94 -1.63
CA ASP A 120 4.84 -11.94 -0.72
C ASP A 120 4.64 -11.16 0.60
N THR A 121 3.41 -11.13 1.12
CA THR A 121 3.00 -10.26 2.25
C THR A 121 3.95 -10.25 3.46
N ARG A 122 4.52 -11.40 3.89
CA ARG A 122 5.45 -11.44 5.04
C ARG A 122 6.80 -10.76 4.77
N GLN A 123 7.39 -10.99 3.60
CA GLN A 123 8.67 -10.36 3.24
C GLN A 123 8.50 -8.85 3.02
N VAL A 124 7.34 -8.42 2.48
CA VAL A 124 6.99 -7.01 2.33
C VAL A 124 6.94 -6.30 3.69
N ILE A 125 6.31 -6.91 4.70
CA ILE A 125 6.22 -6.34 6.06
C ILE A 125 7.60 -6.21 6.71
N THR A 126 8.45 -7.26 6.66
CA THR A 126 9.79 -7.20 7.25
C THR A 126 10.67 -6.13 6.57
N ARG A 127 10.59 -6.02 5.24
CA ARG A 127 11.31 -4.97 4.48
C ARG A 127 10.80 -3.58 4.82
N PHE A 128 9.48 -3.43 4.95
CA PHE A 128 8.85 -2.16 5.32
C PHE A 128 9.35 -1.64 6.67
N GLU A 129 9.45 -2.50 7.69
CA GLU A 129 9.97 -2.09 9.01
C GLU A 129 11.45 -1.64 8.97
N ALA A 130 12.29 -2.35 8.21
CA ALA A 130 13.69 -1.97 8.03
C ALA A 130 13.83 -0.65 7.27
N GLU A 131 13.04 -0.45 6.21
CA GLU A 131 13.04 0.78 5.44
C GLU A 131 12.48 1.97 6.23
N ARG A 132 11.45 1.76 7.06
CA ARG A 132 10.89 2.79 7.95
C ARG A 132 11.95 3.44 8.83
N GLN A 133 12.79 2.64 9.48
CA GLN A 133 13.85 3.16 10.34
C GLN A 133 14.91 3.93 9.56
N ALA A 134 15.29 3.45 8.38
CA ALA A 134 16.27 4.13 7.55
C ALA A 134 15.72 5.48 7.05
N LEU A 135 14.49 5.51 6.52
CA LEU A 135 13.85 6.72 6.01
C LEU A 135 13.64 7.77 7.11
N ALA A 136 13.41 7.35 8.36
CA ALA A 136 13.30 8.25 9.51
C ALA A 136 14.59 9.00 9.83
N LEU A 137 15.76 8.50 9.39
CA LEU A 137 17.05 9.17 9.57
C LEU A 137 17.33 10.19 8.46
N MET A 138 16.50 10.30 7.42
CA MET A 138 16.72 11.25 6.34
C MET A 138 16.25 12.65 6.73
N ASP A 139 17.21 13.58 6.81
CA ASP A 139 16.94 15.00 7.04
C ASP A 139 17.79 15.83 6.08
N HIS A 140 17.16 16.26 4.98
CA HIS A 140 17.81 17.04 3.92
C HIS A 140 16.79 17.93 3.22
N PRO A 141 17.10 19.21 2.94
CA PRO A 141 16.15 20.15 2.33
C PRO A 141 15.62 19.65 0.97
N ASN A 142 16.48 19.06 0.15
CA ASN A 142 16.13 18.50 -1.16
C ASN A 142 15.59 17.06 -1.14
N ILE A 143 15.19 16.51 0.01
CA ILE A 143 14.51 15.21 0.13
C ILE A 143 13.15 15.43 0.78
N ALA A 144 12.09 14.80 0.26
CA ALA A 144 10.79 14.82 0.91
C ALA A 144 10.82 14.00 2.20
N ARG A 145 10.35 14.59 3.29
CA ARG A 145 10.44 13.97 4.61
C ARG A 145 9.39 12.88 4.80
N VAL A 146 9.78 11.77 5.42
CA VAL A 146 8.84 10.82 6.02
C VAL A 146 8.43 11.36 7.40
N LEU A 147 7.12 11.45 7.62
CA LEU A 147 6.52 12.09 8.79
C LEU A 147 5.97 11.07 9.78
N ASP A 148 5.44 9.96 9.27
CA ASP A 148 4.91 8.85 10.05
C ASP A 148 4.85 7.58 9.17
N ALA A 149 4.66 6.42 9.77
CA ALA A 149 4.46 5.16 9.09
C ALA A 149 3.66 4.20 9.97
N GLY A 150 2.83 3.35 9.36
CA GLY A 150 2.00 2.42 10.11
C GLY A 150 1.37 1.36 9.21
N SER A 151 0.24 0.82 9.67
CA SER A 151 -0.57 -0.14 8.91
C SER A 151 -2.03 0.26 8.98
N THR A 152 -2.77 0.07 7.89
CA THR A 152 -4.23 0.27 7.86
C THR A 152 -4.94 -0.79 8.69
N ASP A 153 -6.24 -0.63 8.94
CA ASP A 153 -7.06 -1.62 9.65
C ASP A 153 -7.09 -2.97 8.92
N THR A 154 -6.88 -2.97 7.61
CA THR A 154 -6.74 -4.19 6.79
C THR A 154 -5.29 -4.72 6.75
N GLY A 155 -4.39 -4.18 7.57
CA GLY A 155 -2.99 -4.62 7.69
C GLY A 155 -2.06 -4.15 6.57
N ARG A 156 -2.48 -3.18 5.73
CA ARG A 156 -1.64 -2.69 4.62
C ARG A 156 -0.63 -1.66 5.14
N PRO A 157 0.68 -1.83 4.91
CA PRO A 157 1.66 -0.85 5.33
C PRO A 157 1.47 0.50 4.61
N TYR A 158 1.68 1.60 5.31
CA TYR A 158 1.62 2.94 4.72
C TYR A 158 2.75 3.85 5.21
N PHE A 159 3.14 4.80 4.35
CA PHE A 159 3.98 5.94 4.71
C PHE A 159 3.19 7.25 4.64
N VAL A 160 3.42 8.12 5.62
CA VAL A 160 2.96 9.50 5.64
C VAL A 160 4.16 10.37 5.32
N MET A 161 4.07 11.15 4.26
CA MET A 161 5.18 11.92 3.73
C MET A 161 4.79 13.38 3.55
N GLU A 162 5.79 14.24 3.49
CA GLU A 162 5.65 15.62 3.06
C GLU A 162 4.94 15.69 1.70
N LEU A 163 3.84 16.45 1.63
CA LEU A 163 3.21 16.76 0.35
C LEU A 163 4.01 17.86 -0.34
N VAL A 164 4.74 17.50 -1.38
CA VAL A 164 5.56 18.45 -2.14
C VAL A 164 4.73 19.07 -3.26
N ASN A 165 4.32 20.33 -3.06
CA ASN A 165 3.62 21.12 -4.07
C ASN A 165 4.61 21.70 -5.08
N GLY A 166 5.10 20.86 -5.98
CA GLY A 166 6.08 21.24 -6.99
C GLY A 166 5.69 20.82 -8.41
N VAL A 167 6.50 21.26 -9.37
CA VAL A 167 6.40 20.85 -10.77
C VAL A 167 7.54 19.91 -11.12
N PRO A 168 7.34 18.86 -11.96
CA PRO A 168 8.44 18.00 -12.38
C PRO A 168 9.63 18.79 -12.94
N ILE A 169 10.85 18.41 -12.57
CA ILE A 169 12.06 19.18 -12.88
C ILE A 169 12.24 19.45 -14.37
N THR A 170 11.91 18.49 -15.24
CA THR A 170 11.97 18.67 -16.70
C THR A 170 10.99 19.73 -17.17
N ARG A 171 9.73 19.65 -16.71
CA ARG A 171 8.69 20.63 -17.02
C ARG A 171 9.06 22.03 -16.53
N TYR A 172 9.66 22.15 -15.35
CA TYR A 172 10.17 23.42 -14.84
C TYR A 172 11.27 24.00 -15.75
N CYS A 173 12.27 23.19 -16.08
CA CYS A 173 13.37 23.59 -16.94
C CYS A 173 12.90 24.05 -18.32
N ASP A 174 11.94 23.33 -18.91
CA ASP A 174 11.42 23.64 -20.25
C ASP A 174 10.52 24.89 -20.24
N LYS A 175 9.62 25.00 -19.25
CA LYS A 175 8.72 26.17 -19.11
C LYS A 175 9.51 27.48 -18.91
N ASN A 176 10.59 27.43 -18.14
CA ASN A 176 11.43 28.60 -17.87
C ASN A 176 12.58 28.76 -18.87
N LYS A 177 12.66 27.89 -19.90
CA LYS A 177 13.69 27.91 -20.95
C LYS A 177 15.12 27.92 -20.39
N LEU A 178 15.36 27.13 -19.34
CA LEU A 178 16.66 27.07 -18.69
C LEU A 178 17.73 26.54 -19.64
N ASN A 179 18.87 27.22 -19.65
CA ASN A 179 20.07 26.78 -20.34
C ASN A 179 20.76 25.62 -19.60
N THR A 180 21.76 24.99 -20.23
CA THR A 180 22.45 23.82 -19.66
C THR A 180 23.07 24.10 -18.28
N ARG A 181 23.65 25.29 -18.06
CA ARG A 181 24.26 25.65 -16.78
C ARG A 181 23.22 25.74 -15.67
N GLU A 182 22.08 26.36 -15.95
CA GLU A 182 20.97 26.47 -14.98
C GLU A 182 20.37 25.11 -14.64
N ARG A 183 20.20 24.23 -15.65
CA ARG A 183 19.76 22.85 -15.44
C ARG A 183 20.74 22.06 -14.57
N LEU A 184 22.04 22.22 -14.81
CA LEU A 184 23.07 21.56 -14.01
C LEU A 184 23.09 22.07 -12.57
N ASN A 185 22.84 23.37 -12.33
CA ASN A 185 22.75 23.90 -10.97
C ASN A 185 21.62 23.23 -10.16
N LEU A 186 20.45 23.03 -10.77
CA LEU A 186 19.37 22.25 -10.13
C LEU A 186 19.78 20.79 -9.92
N PHE A 187 20.43 20.18 -10.90
CA PHE A 187 20.86 18.78 -10.81
C PHE A 187 21.90 18.54 -9.72
N VAL A 188 22.79 19.50 -9.46
CA VAL A 188 23.75 19.42 -8.34
C VAL A 188 23.01 19.29 -6.99
N ASN A 189 21.94 20.03 -6.77
CA ASN A 189 21.13 19.91 -5.54
C ASN A 189 20.45 18.52 -5.43
N VAL A 190 20.01 17.96 -6.56
CA VAL A 190 19.52 16.57 -6.62
C VAL A 190 20.64 15.58 -6.25
N CYS A 191 21.86 15.77 -6.76
CA CYS A 191 23.00 14.93 -6.42
C CYS A 191 23.34 14.99 -4.92
N HIS A 192 23.27 16.17 -4.30
CA HIS A 192 23.46 16.31 -2.85
C HIS A 192 22.41 15.53 -2.06
N ALA A 193 21.15 15.58 -2.48
CA ALA A 193 20.06 14.79 -1.89
C ALA A 193 20.33 13.28 -1.98
N VAL A 194 20.68 12.80 -3.17
CA VAL A 194 20.98 11.38 -3.42
C VAL A 194 22.21 10.93 -2.62
N GLN A 195 23.27 11.75 -2.59
CA GLN A 195 24.47 11.48 -1.82
C GLN A 195 24.18 11.36 -0.32
N HIS A 196 23.31 12.22 0.22
CA HIS A 196 22.88 12.19 1.61
C HIS A 196 22.14 10.88 1.95
N ALA A 197 21.25 10.41 1.06
CA ALA A 197 20.57 9.13 1.22
C ALA A 197 21.56 7.95 1.18
N HIS A 198 22.51 7.96 0.23
CA HIS A 198 23.53 6.90 0.11
C HIS A 198 24.42 6.79 1.35
N GLN A 199 24.77 7.90 2.00
CA GLN A 199 25.54 7.89 3.26
C GLN A 199 24.79 7.22 4.42
N LYS A 200 23.47 7.10 4.32
CA LYS A 200 22.60 6.41 5.29
C LYS A 200 22.22 5.00 4.84
N GLY A 201 22.84 4.49 3.78
CA GLY A 201 22.56 3.16 3.23
C GLY A 201 21.25 3.05 2.46
N ILE A 202 20.62 4.18 2.10
CA ILE A 202 19.32 4.21 1.42
C ILE A 202 19.56 4.41 -0.07
N ILE A 203 18.97 3.55 -0.89
CA ILE A 203 19.02 3.64 -2.35
C ILE A 203 17.61 3.96 -2.84
N HIS A 204 17.46 4.96 -3.72
CA HIS A 204 16.14 5.38 -4.22
C HIS A 204 15.44 4.28 -5.05
N ARG A 205 16.20 3.54 -5.86
CA ARG A 205 15.75 2.43 -6.75
C ARG A 205 14.81 2.80 -7.91
N ASP A 206 14.17 3.95 -7.90
CA ASP A 206 13.33 4.46 -9.00
C ASP A 206 13.59 5.96 -9.23
N LEU A 207 14.87 6.35 -9.25
CA LEU A 207 15.23 7.75 -9.49
C LEU A 207 14.97 8.09 -10.97
N LYS A 208 13.99 8.94 -11.21
CA LYS A 208 13.60 9.43 -12.55
C LYS A 208 13.06 10.86 -12.47
N PRO A 209 12.98 11.60 -13.59
CA PRO A 209 12.56 13.01 -13.57
C PRO A 209 11.20 13.28 -12.93
N SER A 210 10.24 12.34 -13.01
CA SER A 210 8.93 12.50 -12.36
C SER A 210 8.99 12.48 -10.84
N ASN A 211 10.07 11.93 -10.26
CA ASN A 211 10.29 11.84 -8.82
C ASN A 211 11.19 12.99 -8.30
N ILE A 212 11.39 14.02 -9.12
CA ILE A 212 12.11 15.23 -8.75
C ILE A 212 11.19 16.41 -9.02
N LEU A 213 10.68 17.02 -7.96
CA LEU A 213 9.77 18.16 -8.04
C LEU A 213 10.52 19.44 -7.70
N VAL A 214 10.31 20.49 -8.48
CA VAL A 214 10.82 21.84 -8.18
C VAL A 214 9.72 22.59 -7.42
N THR A 215 10.04 22.94 -6.18
CA THR A 215 9.27 23.86 -5.33
C THR A 215 9.94 25.24 -5.31
N PHE A 216 9.35 26.18 -4.60
CA PHE A 216 9.91 27.52 -4.40
C PHE A 216 10.10 27.78 -2.90
N HIS A 217 11.32 28.12 -2.51
CA HIS A 217 11.63 28.64 -1.17
C HIS A 217 12.04 30.09 -1.32
N GLU A 218 11.33 31.04 -0.70
CA GLU A 218 11.63 32.48 -0.77
C GLU A 218 11.84 33.04 -2.20
N SER A 219 11.19 32.42 -3.19
CA SER A 219 11.26 32.70 -4.65
C SER A 219 12.35 31.97 -5.43
N ASP A 220 13.27 31.27 -4.76
CA ASP A 220 14.29 30.47 -5.44
C ASP A 220 13.78 29.05 -5.76
N PRO A 221 14.08 28.52 -6.96
CA PRO A 221 13.67 27.17 -7.33
C PRO A 221 14.50 26.14 -6.60
N GLU A 222 13.82 25.28 -5.84
CA GLU A 222 14.44 24.24 -5.05
C GLU A 222 13.96 22.86 -5.50
N PRO A 223 14.85 21.98 -5.99
CA PRO A 223 14.46 20.61 -6.32
C PRO A 223 14.32 19.80 -5.04
N LYS A 224 13.29 18.96 -4.98
CA LYS A 224 13.04 18.02 -3.91
C LYS A 224 12.77 16.65 -4.51
N VAL A 225 13.56 15.68 -4.08
CA VAL A 225 13.44 14.28 -4.48
C VAL A 225 12.38 13.63 -3.62
N ILE A 226 11.40 13.00 -4.26
CA ILE A 226 10.28 12.29 -3.63
C ILE A 226 10.43 10.78 -3.80
N ASP A 227 9.65 9.99 -3.05
CA ASP A 227 9.57 8.53 -3.23
C ASP A 227 10.89 7.74 -3.07
N PHE A 228 11.71 8.11 -2.08
CA PHE A 228 12.80 7.23 -1.62
C PHE A 228 12.21 5.93 -1.02
N GLY A 229 12.46 4.79 -1.68
CA GLY A 229 11.83 3.49 -1.33
C GLY A 229 10.33 3.46 -1.73
N ILE A 230 9.70 2.38 -2.20
CA ILE A 230 10.05 0.99 -2.46
C ILE A 230 9.86 0.79 -3.98
N ALA A 231 10.93 0.45 -4.71
CA ALA A 231 10.86 -0.18 -6.02
C ALA A 231 11.76 -1.43 -6.01
N LYS A 232 11.19 -2.57 -6.41
CA LYS A 232 11.58 -3.98 -6.14
C LYS A 232 13.01 -4.40 -6.49
N ALA A 233 13.48 -5.40 -5.72
CA ALA A 233 13.63 -6.79 -6.19
C ALA A 233 13.17 -7.76 -5.08
#